data_AF-A0A829QPN5-F1
#
_entry.id   AF-A0A829QPN5-F1
#
_cell.length_a   1.000
_cell.length_b   1.000
_cell.length_c   1.000
_cell.angle_alpha   90.00
_cell.angle_beta   90.00
_cell.angle_gamma   90.00
#
_symmetry.space_group_name_H-M   'P 1'
#
loop_
_entity.id
_entity.type
_entity.pdbx_description
1 polymer ?
#
loop_
_entity_poly.entity_id
_entity_poly.type
_entity_poly.pdbx_seq_one_letter_code
_entity_poly.pdbx_strand_id
1 'polypeptide(L)'
;MDVISELMGVPESDRARIRELADGVMHREDGLADVPPEAIQASFDLMTYYIEMVRERRRRPTEDLTSALLQAEIDGDRLTDEEVLAFLFLMVIAGNETTTKLLANAVYWGHRNPDQLATVHADHDRIPLWVEESLRYDTSSQILARTVAEDITVYDTKIPAGDILLLLPGSANRDDRVFDDADQYRIGREIGAKLVSFGSGAHFCLGAHLARMEAKVALTELFTRISGYEIDERNSVRVHSSNVRGFAHLPMTVQLREGR
;
A
#
# COMPACT_ATOMS: atom_id res chain seq x y z
N MET A 1 4.41 3.89 -8.13
CA MET A 1 5.89 4.01 -8.22
C MET A 1 6.41 5.43 -8.25
N ASP A 2 5.78 6.40 -8.91
CA ASP A 2 6.45 7.69 -9.12
C ASP A 2 6.70 8.48 -7.84
N VAL A 3 5.76 8.48 -6.89
CA VAL A 3 5.89 9.18 -5.60
C VAL A 3 7.01 8.60 -4.74
N ILE A 4 7.04 7.26 -4.57
CA ILE A 4 8.08 6.63 -3.76
C ILE A 4 9.47 6.77 -4.39
N SER A 5 9.55 6.64 -5.72
CA SER A 5 10.79 6.84 -6.47
C SER A 5 11.31 8.28 -6.34
N GLU A 6 10.44 9.27 -6.45
CA GLU A 6 10.78 10.69 -6.18
C GLU A 6 11.33 10.86 -4.77
N LEU A 7 10.59 10.37 -3.76
CA LEU A 7 10.99 10.49 -2.35
C LEU A 7 12.37 9.85 -2.09
N MET A 8 12.65 8.70 -2.68
CA MET A 8 13.93 8.00 -2.53
C MET A 8 15.08 8.63 -3.33
N GLY A 9 14.78 9.52 -4.28
CA GLY A 9 15.79 10.17 -5.13
C GLY A 9 16.11 9.43 -6.43
N VAL A 10 15.24 8.51 -6.86
CA VAL A 10 15.35 7.82 -8.15
C VAL A 10 15.08 8.81 -9.29
N PRO A 11 16.03 9.02 -10.22
CA PRO A 11 15.83 9.87 -11.39
C PRO A 11 14.61 9.45 -12.21
N GLU A 12 13.91 10.42 -12.80
CA GLU A 12 12.68 10.17 -13.58
C GLU A 12 12.90 9.14 -14.71
N SER A 13 14.06 9.20 -15.38
CA SER A 13 14.45 8.27 -16.45
C SER A 13 14.47 6.80 -16.01
N ASP A 14 14.69 6.55 -14.72
CA ASP A 14 14.92 5.21 -14.18
C ASP A 14 13.65 4.62 -13.57
N ARG A 15 12.61 5.43 -13.33
CA ARG A 15 11.40 5.00 -12.60
C ARG A 15 10.64 3.87 -13.26
N ALA A 16 10.63 3.83 -14.60
CA ALA A 16 10.01 2.73 -15.34
C ALA A 16 10.74 1.41 -15.07
N ARG A 17 12.08 1.42 -15.13
CA ARG A 17 12.91 0.25 -14.81
C ARG A 17 12.73 -0.19 -13.35
N ILE A 18 12.73 0.75 -12.40
CA ILE A 18 12.53 0.42 -10.98
C ILE A 18 11.13 -0.15 -10.72
N ARG A 19 10.11 0.30 -11.46
CA ARG A 19 8.77 -0.29 -11.42
C ARG A 19 8.77 -1.74 -11.91
N GLU A 20 9.36 -2.00 -13.07
CA GLU A 20 9.46 -3.36 -13.62
C GLU A 20 10.18 -4.32 -12.65
N LEU A 21 11.28 -3.86 -12.04
CA LEU A 21 12.00 -4.64 -11.04
C LEU A 21 11.16 -4.89 -9.79
N ALA A 22 10.49 -3.86 -9.25
CA ALA A 22 9.64 -4.00 -8.07
C ALA A 22 8.46 -4.96 -8.31
N ASP A 23 7.83 -4.89 -9.47
CA ASP A 23 6.77 -5.81 -9.88
C ASP A 23 7.31 -7.24 -10.03
N GLY A 24 8.52 -7.40 -10.58
CA GLY A 24 9.22 -8.68 -10.68
C GLY A 24 9.52 -9.32 -9.33
N VAL A 25 9.97 -8.54 -8.34
CA VAL A 25 10.21 -9.02 -6.96
C VAL A 25 8.94 -9.60 -6.32
N MET A 26 7.79 -8.98 -6.61
CA MET A 26 6.50 -9.37 -6.06
C MET A 26 5.79 -10.45 -6.87
N HIS A 27 6.32 -10.83 -8.04
CA HIS A 27 5.73 -11.87 -8.87
C HIS A 27 5.71 -13.22 -8.15
N ARG A 28 4.54 -13.87 -8.19
CA ARG A 28 4.32 -15.23 -7.66
C ARG A 28 3.57 -16.03 -8.72
N GLU A 29 3.93 -17.29 -8.86
CA GLU A 29 3.28 -18.23 -9.79
C GLU A 29 2.20 -19.04 -9.07
N ASP A 30 1.06 -19.21 -9.73
CA ASP A 30 -0.07 -19.97 -9.19
C ASP A 30 0.35 -21.42 -8.88
N GLY A 31 0.13 -21.84 -7.64
CA GLY A 31 0.40 -23.21 -7.20
C GLY A 31 1.85 -23.50 -6.76
N LEU A 32 2.74 -22.50 -6.81
CA LEU A 32 4.09 -22.60 -6.25
C LEU A 32 4.20 -21.86 -4.92
N ALA A 33 4.85 -22.51 -3.94
CA ALA A 33 5.16 -21.89 -2.65
C ALA A 33 6.51 -21.16 -2.66
N ASP A 34 7.43 -21.56 -3.55
CA ASP A 34 8.77 -21.00 -3.64
C ASP A 34 8.78 -19.68 -4.42
N VAL A 35 9.82 -18.87 -4.17
CA VAL A 35 10.06 -17.63 -4.92
C VAL A 35 10.60 -18.00 -6.32
N PRO A 36 9.96 -17.53 -7.41
CA PRO A 36 10.43 -17.82 -8.77
C PRO A 36 11.86 -17.28 -9.02
N PRO A 37 12.69 -17.95 -9.83
CA PRO A 37 14.03 -17.48 -10.18
C PRO A 37 14.07 -16.04 -10.72
N GLU A 38 13.03 -15.64 -11.46
CA GLU A 38 12.86 -14.30 -12.03
C GLU A 38 12.70 -13.24 -10.92
N ALA A 39 11.96 -13.56 -9.85
CA ALA A 39 11.80 -12.67 -8.71
C ALA A 39 13.11 -12.52 -7.90
N ILE A 40 13.90 -13.59 -7.83
CA ILE A 40 15.25 -13.56 -7.23
C ILE A 40 16.16 -12.64 -8.06
N GLN A 41 16.17 -12.79 -9.39
CA GLN A 41 16.96 -11.95 -10.28
C GLN A 41 16.55 -10.47 -10.19
N ALA A 42 15.26 -10.18 -10.20
CA ALA A 42 14.75 -8.82 -10.04
C ALA A 42 15.19 -8.20 -8.70
N SER A 43 15.24 -9.00 -7.62
CA SER A 43 15.75 -8.56 -6.32
C SER A 43 17.23 -8.17 -6.39
N PHE A 44 18.06 -8.98 -7.07
CA PHE A 44 19.49 -8.68 -7.24
C PHE A 44 19.72 -7.41 -8.07
N ASP A 45 18.99 -7.23 -9.16
CA ASP A 45 19.13 -6.06 -10.03
C ASP A 45 18.70 -4.77 -9.31
N LEU A 46 17.63 -4.85 -8.52
CA LEU A 46 17.14 -3.73 -7.72
C LEU A 46 18.13 -3.36 -6.60
N MET A 47 18.69 -4.36 -5.91
CA MET A 47 19.74 -4.14 -4.91
C MET A 47 21.00 -3.54 -5.53
N THR A 48 21.42 -4.01 -6.70
CA THR A 48 22.57 -3.47 -7.42
C THR A 48 22.38 -2.00 -7.74
N TYR A 49 21.19 -1.61 -8.21
CA TYR A 49 20.85 -0.22 -8.46
C TYR A 49 20.96 0.64 -7.21
N TYR A 50 20.40 0.19 -6.08
CA TYR A 50 20.47 0.97 -4.83
C TYR A 50 21.88 1.04 -4.24
N ILE A 51 22.73 0.03 -4.45
CA ILE A 51 24.15 0.11 -4.07
C ILE A 51 24.84 1.25 -4.82
N GLU A 52 24.60 1.39 -6.12
CA GLU A 52 25.15 2.47 -6.93
C GLU A 52 24.62 3.83 -6.47
N MET A 53 23.31 3.93 -6.20
CA MET A 53 22.66 5.15 -5.71
C MET A 53 23.20 5.58 -4.34
N VAL A 54 23.35 4.66 -3.39
CA VAL A 54 23.92 4.95 -2.05
C VAL A 54 25.37 5.43 -2.16
N ARG A 55 26.19 4.78 -3.01
CA ARG A 55 27.58 5.21 -3.27
C ARG A 55 27.64 6.62 -3.87
N GLU A 56 26.71 6.95 -4.77
CA GLU A 56 26.59 8.29 -5.32
C GLU A 56 26.23 9.31 -4.23
N ARG A 57 25.18 9.04 -3.44
CA ARG A 57 24.72 9.95 -2.37
C ARG A 57 25.72 10.16 -1.26
N ARG A 58 26.55 9.16 -0.94
CA ARG A 58 27.70 9.37 -0.03
C ARG A 58 28.72 10.38 -0.56
N ARG A 59 28.94 10.42 -1.88
CA ARG A 59 29.89 11.36 -2.51
C ARG A 59 29.25 12.72 -2.77
N ARG A 60 27.95 12.73 -3.09
CA ARG A 60 27.18 13.91 -3.49
C ARG A 60 25.77 13.81 -2.88
N PRO A 61 25.60 14.22 -1.62
CA PRO A 61 24.29 14.25 -0.99
C PRO A 61 23.33 15.18 -1.75
N THR A 62 22.06 14.82 -1.73
CA THR A 62 20.92 15.55 -2.31
C THR A 62 19.86 15.77 -1.22
N GLU A 63 18.68 16.28 -1.59
CA GLU A 63 17.55 16.51 -0.66
C GLU A 63 16.57 15.33 -0.58
N ASP A 64 16.99 14.13 -1.01
CA ASP A 64 16.15 12.93 -1.00
C ASP A 64 16.23 12.12 0.31
N LEU A 65 15.29 11.18 0.48
CA LEU A 65 15.24 10.29 1.64
C LEU A 65 16.52 9.46 1.79
N THR A 66 17.15 9.06 0.68
CA THR A 66 18.40 8.29 0.73
C THR A 66 19.52 9.08 1.39
N SER A 67 19.68 10.35 1.02
CA SER A 67 20.63 11.26 1.64
C SER A 67 20.29 11.54 3.10
N ALA A 68 19.00 11.70 3.42
CA ALA A 68 18.54 11.89 4.79
C ALA A 68 18.87 10.68 5.68
N LEU A 69 18.65 9.45 5.20
CA LEU A 69 18.98 8.21 5.92
C LEU A 69 20.49 8.06 6.16
N LEU A 70 21.32 8.39 5.16
CA LEU A 70 22.78 8.34 5.28
C LEU A 70 23.35 9.35 6.28
N GLN A 71 22.62 10.44 6.54
CA GLN A 71 23.00 11.50 7.46
C GLN A 71 22.35 11.35 8.84
N ALA A 72 21.34 10.48 8.98
CA ALA A 72 20.63 10.27 10.22
C ALA A 72 21.56 9.77 11.32
N GLU A 73 21.52 10.44 12.47
CA GLU A 73 22.24 10.05 13.67
C GLU A 73 21.34 10.28 14.89
N ILE A 74 21.24 9.27 15.75
CA ILE A 74 20.49 9.35 17.01
C ILE A 74 21.41 8.82 18.10
N ASP A 75 21.68 9.62 19.12
CA ASP A 75 22.53 9.26 20.26
C ASP A 75 23.92 8.71 19.87
N GLY A 76 24.47 9.19 18.75
CA GLY A 76 25.76 8.74 18.20
C GLY A 76 25.68 7.50 17.31
N ASP A 77 24.51 6.88 17.18
CA ASP A 77 24.28 5.73 16.32
C ASP A 77 23.84 6.16 14.92
N ARG A 78 24.33 5.45 13.89
CA ARG A 78 24.10 5.75 12.48
C ARG A 78 23.79 4.47 11.73
N LEU A 79 22.92 4.59 10.74
CA LEU A 79 22.63 3.49 9.83
C LEU A 79 23.89 3.11 9.02
N THR A 80 24.15 1.81 8.98
CA THR A 80 25.11 1.20 8.06
C THR A 80 24.59 1.24 6.62
N ASP A 81 25.49 1.05 5.64
CA ASP A 81 25.07 0.96 4.23
C ASP A 81 24.11 -0.21 4.02
N GLU A 82 24.32 -1.33 4.70
CA GLU A 82 23.45 -2.50 4.62
C GLU A 82 22.04 -2.20 5.14
N GLU A 83 21.91 -1.47 6.25
CA GLU A 83 20.61 -1.06 6.80
C GLU A 83 19.90 -0.04 5.90
N VAL A 84 20.63 0.93 5.33
CA VAL A 84 20.05 1.88 4.37
C VAL A 84 19.56 1.14 3.13
N LEU A 85 20.35 0.22 2.58
CA LEU A 85 19.95 -0.57 1.41
C LEU A 85 18.73 -1.46 1.71
N ALA A 86 18.72 -2.13 2.85
CA ALA A 86 17.57 -2.93 3.29
C ALA A 86 16.31 -2.07 3.46
N PHE A 87 16.46 -0.85 3.98
CA PHE A 87 15.35 0.09 4.12
C PHE A 87 14.83 0.59 2.77
N LEU A 88 15.71 0.96 1.82
CA LEU A 88 15.29 1.35 0.46
C LEU A 88 14.56 0.22 -0.26
N PHE A 89 15.05 -1.01 -0.11
CA PHE A 89 14.40 -2.21 -0.64
C PHE A 89 13.01 -2.45 0.00
N LEU A 90 12.88 -2.25 1.31
CA LEU A 90 11.59 -2.30 1.99
C LEU A 90 10.63 -1.24 1.45
N MET A 91 11.09 0.01 1.29
CA MET A 91 10.25 1.15 0.90
C MET A 91 9.67 1.00 -0.50
N VAL A 92 10.46 0.51 -1.47
CA VAL A 92 9.98 0.34 -2.85
C VAL A 92 8.90 -0.75 -2.96
N ILE A 93 9.02 -1.82 -2.19
CA ILE A 93 8.04 -2.91 -2.16
C ILE A 93 6.79 -2.47 -1.39
N ALA A 94 6.97 -1.97 -0.17
CA ALA A 94 5.87 -1.65 0.73
C ALA A 94 5.04 -0.45 0.24
N GLY A 95 5.69 0.56 -0.34
CA GLY A 95 5.06 1.81 -0.74
C GLY A 95 4.34 1.78 -2.08
N ASN A 96 4.61 0.81 -2.94
CA ASN A 96 4.07 0.80 -4.30
C ASN A 96 2.73 0.05 -4.42
N GLU A 97 2.74 -1.23 -4.08
CA GLU A 97 1.61 -2.11 -4.39
C GLU A 97 0.39 -1.75 -3.54
N THR A 98 0.61 -1.48 -2.25
CA THR A 98 -0.45 -1.22 -1.27
C THR A 98 -1.27 0.03 -1.62
N THR A 99 -0.63 1.16 -1.95
CA THR A 99 -1.31 2.40 -2.34
C THR A 99 -2.02 2.26 -3.69
N THR A 100 -1.40 1.58 -4.65
CA THR A 100 -2.04 1.30 -5.95
C THR A 100 -3.32 0.47 -5.77
N LYS A 101 -3.30 -0.54 -4.89
CA LYS A 101 -4.49 -1.35 -4.62
C LYS A 101 -5.55 -0.58 -3.85
N LEU A 102 -5.17 0.31 -2.94
CA LEU A 102 -6.09 1.19 -2.24
C LEU A 102 -6.88 2.06 -3.23
N LEU A 103 -6.19 2.71 -4.17
CA LEU A 103 -6.82 3.55 -5.19
C LEU A 103 -7.81 2.75 -6.05
N ALA A 104 -7.40 1.58 -6.54
CA ALA A 104 -8.25 0.73 -7.35
C ALA A 104 -9.47 0.20 -6.56
N ASN A 105 -9.27 -0.22 -5.31
CA ASN A 105 -10.35 -0.67 -4.43
C ASN A 105 -11.33 0.48 -4.13
N ALA A 106 -10.83 1.69 -3.88
CA ALA A 106 -11.68 2.86 -3.66
C ALA A 106 -12.58 3.11 -4.87
N VAL A 107 -12.00 3.23 -6.07
CA VAL A 107 -12.74 3.46 -7.32
C VAL A 107 -13.75 2.34 -7.60
N TYR A 108 -13.38 1.08 -7.39
CA TYR A 108 -14.28 -0.07 -7.52
C TYR A 108 -15.48 0.03 -6.57
N TRP A 109 -15.25 0.27 -5.28
CA TRP A 109 -16.34 0.35 -4.31
C TRP A 109 -17.17 1.63 -4.45
N GLY A 110 -16.59 2.73 -4.94
CA GLY A 110 -17.33 3.91 -5.35
C GLY A 110 -18.32 3.60 -6.49
N HIS A 111 -17.88 2.87 -7.51
CA HIS A 111 -18.74 2.43 -8.62
C HIS A 111 -19.90 1.55 -8.15
N ARG A 112 -19.65 0.67 -7.17
CA ARG A 112 -20.66 -0.21 -6.55
C ARG A 112 -21.66 0.52 -5.65
N ASN A 113 -21.39 1.77 -5.27
CA ASN A 113 -22.21 2.58 -4.35
C ASN A 113 -22.44 4.00 -4.94
N PRO A 114 -23.12 4.11 -6.09
CA PRO A 114 -23.22 5.38 -6.83
C PRO A 114 -23.99 6.47 -6.07
N ASP A 115 -24.92 6.09 -5.20
CA ASP A 115 -25.66 6.98 -4.30
C ASP A 115 -24.74 7.69 -3.31
N GLN A 116 -23.77 6.95 -2.74
CA GLN A 116 -22.77 7.52 -1.84
C GLN A 116 -21.73 8.32 -2.62
N LEU A 117 -21.29 7.81 -3.77
CA LEU A 117 -20.33 8.47 -4.64
C LEU A 117 -20.85 9.82 -5.19
N ALA A 118 -22.16 9.95 -5.41
CA ALA A 118 -22.77 11.21 -5.82
C ALA A 118 -22.48 12.35 -4.81
N THR A 119 -22.40 12.03 -3.51
CA THR A 119 -22.02 13.02 -2.49
C THR A 119 -20.57 13.48 -2.64
N VAL A 120 -19.67 12.58 -3.06
CA VAL A 120 -18.27 12.90 -3.35
C VAL A 120 -18.17 13.75 -4.62
N HIS A 121 -18.95 13.48 -5.67
CA HIS A 121 -18.99 14.32 -6.86
C HIS A 121 -19.46 15.76 -6.58
N ALA A 122 -20.35 15.93 -5.61
CA ALA A 122 -20.85 17.24 -5.17
C ALA A 122 -19.88 17.97 -4.23
N ASP A 123 -19.12 17.22 -3.43
CA ASP A 123 -18.19 17.76 -2.44
C ASP A 123 -16.92 16.87 -2.32
N HIS A 124 -15.83 17.35 -2.92
CA HIS A 124 -14.54 16.65 -2.90
C HIS A 124 -13.90 16.61 -1.50
N ASP A 125 -14.35 17.42 -0.53
CA ASP A 125 -13.85 17.33 0.85
C ASP A 125 -14.26 16.03 1.54
N ARG A 126 -15.16 15.24 0.92
CA ARG A 126 -15.54 13.89 1.37
C ARG A 126 -14.57 12.80 0.93
N ILE A 127 -13.59 13.09 0.06
CA ILE A 127 -12.62 12.10 -0.42
C ILE A 127 -11.82 11.44 0.72
N PRO A 128 -11.32 12.16 1.74
CA PRO A 128 -10.66 11.51 2.88
C PRO A 128 -11.55 10.49 3.59
N LEU A 129 -12.85 10.75 3.72
CA LEU A 129 -13.80 9.80 4.32
C LEU A 129 -13.99 8.54 3.45
N TRP A 130 -13.95 8.72 2.12
CA TRP A 130 -14.00 7.63 1.16
C TRP A 130 -12.72 6.77 1.21
N VAL A 131 -11.56 7.41 1.37
CA VAL A 131 -10.27 6.74 1.56
C VAL A 131 -10.27 5.90 2.85
N GLU A 132 -10.71 6.46 3.98
CA GLU A 132 -10.77 5.70 5.24
C GLU A 132 -11.73 4.51 5.15
N GLU A 133 -12.90 4.67 4.53
CA GLU A 133 -13.82 3.55 4.35
C GLU A 133 -13.26 2.48 3.39
N SER A 134 -12.51 2.88 2.36
CA SER A 134 -11.82 1.93 1.47
C SER A 134 -10.74 1.15 2.20
N LEU A 135 -9.94 1.84 3.03
CA LEU A 135 -8.95 1.24 3.89
C LEU A 135 -9.59 0.24 4.85
N ARG A 136 -10.75 0.55 5.43
CA ARG A 136 -11.47 -0.38 6.30
C ARG A 136 -12.02 -1.56 5.51
N TYR A 137 -12.83 -1.28 4.50
CA TYR A 137 -13.68 -2.27 3.87
C TYR A 137 -12.92 -3.25 2.98
N ASP A 138 -11.95 -2.79 2.19
CA ASP A 138 -11.18 -3.64 1.26
C ASP A 138 -9.70 -3.23 1.34
N THR A 139 -9.13 -3.36 2.54
CA THR A 139 -7.73 -3.02 2.84
C THR A 139 -6.76 -3.73 1.87
N SER A 140 -5.71 -3.04 1.44
CA SER A 140 -4.71 -3.65 0.56
C SER A 140 -3.95 -4.78 1.27
N SER A 141 -3.53 -4.59 2.53
CA SER A 141 -2.82 -5.60 3.30
C SER A 141 -3.79 -6.43 4.14
N GLN A 142 -3.92 -7.72 3.81
CA GLN A 142 -4.91 -8.61 4.41
C GLN A 142 -4.37 -9.36 5.63
N ILE A 143 -3.07 -9.65 5.67
CA ILE A 143 -2.44 -10.54 6.64
C ILE A 143 -1.12 -9.96 7.17
N LEU A 144 -0.86 -10.12 8.47
CA LEU A 144 0.44 -9.87 9.07
C LEU A 144 0.86 -11.09 9.90
N ALA A 145 2.03 -11.65 9.63
CA ALA A 145 2.55 -12.78 10.40
C ALA A 145 3.34 -12.31 11.63
N ARG A 146 3.26 -13.05 12.73
CA ARG A 146 4.08 -12.90 13.94
C ARG A 146 4.55 -14.26 14.41
N THR A 147 5.79 -14.34 14.91
CA THR A 147 6.25 -15.50 15.66
C THR A 147 5.85 -15.32 17.13
N VAL A 148 5.22 -16.34 17.70
CA VAL A 148 4.81 -16.35 19.10
C VAL A 148 6.05 -16.52 19.97
N ALA A 149 6.34 -15.55 20.84
CA ALA A 149 7.59 -15.52 21.61
C ALA A 149 7.57 -16.47 22.83
N GLU A 150 6.40 -16.67 23.42
CA GLU A 150 6.14 -17.54 24.57
C GLU A 150 4.72 -18.11 24.45
N ASP A 151 4.41 -19.20 25.16
CA ASP A 151 3.07 -19.79 25.15
C ASP A 151 2.01 -18.74 25.56
N ILE A 152 1.08 -18.44 24.65
CA ILE A 152 -0.02 -17.50 24.90
C ILE A 152 -1.37 -18.21 24.83
N THR A 153 -2.39 -17.62 25.45
CA THR A 153 -3.79 -18.02 25.26
C THR A 153 -4.56 -16.83 24.71
N VAL A 154 -5.16 -17.00 23.54
CA VAL A 154 -6.01 -16.00 22.90
C VAL A 154 -7.42 -16.57 22.88
N TYR A 155 -8.35 -15.92 23.60
CA TYR A 155 -9.66 -16.47 23.94
C TYR A 155 -9.54 -17.82 24.66
N ASP A 156 -10.05 -18.90 24.07
CA ASP A 156 -10.02 -20.28 24.56
C ASP A 156 -8.94 -21.14 23.89
N THR A 157 -8.11 -20.54 23.03
CA THR A 157 -7.11 -21.25 22.24
C THR A 157 -5.70 -20.99 22.77
N LYS A 158 -4.98 -22.07 23.11
CA LYS A 158 -3.55 -22.03 23.45
C LYS A 158 -2.71 -22.03 22.18
N ILE A 159 -1.74 -21.14 22.11
CA ILE A 159 -0.81 -20.98 20.99
C ILE A 159 0.62 -21.12 21.53
N PRO A 160 1.34 -22.20 21.19
CA PRO A 160 2.70 -22.45 21.66
C PRO A 160 3.72 -21.39 21.19
N ALA A 161 4.79 -21.24 21.98
CA ALA A 161 5.98 -20.51 21.56
C ALA A 161 6.57 -21.11 20.28
N GLY A 162 7.01 -20.25 19.36
CA GLY A 162 7.59 -20.61 18.06
C GLY A 162 6.59 -20.71 16.91
N ASP A 163 5.28 -20.82 17.19
CA ASP A 163 4.26 -20.86 16.15
C ASP A 163 4.14 -19.53 15.39
N ILE A 164 3.67 -19.61 14.14
CA ILE A 164 3.34 -18.44 13.34
C ILE A 164 1.87 -18.08 13.51
N LEU A 165 1.61 -16.93 14.14
CA LEU A 165 0.28 -16.35 14.26
C LEU A 165 0.01 -15.38 13.10
N LEU A 166 -1.05 -15.63 12.35
CA LEU A 166 -1.53 -14.73 11.30
C LEU A 166 -2.57 -13.77 11.88
N LEU A 167 -2.22 -12.48 11.91
CA LEU A 167 -3.16 -11.41 12.19
C LEU A 167 -3.87 -11.04 10.89
N LEU A 168 -5.18 -10.84 10.96
CA LEU A 168 -6.02 -10.64 9.76
C LEU A 168 -6.65 -9.24 9.75
N PRO A 169 -5.91 -8.15 9.44
CA PRO A 169 -6.49 -6.81 9.30
C PRO A 169 -7.74 -6.76 8.39
N GLY A 170 -7.75 -7.55 7.30
CA GLY A 170 -8.91 -7.63 6.42
C GLY A 170 -10.18 -8.12 7.11
N SER A 171 -10.05 -9.08 8.04
CA SER A 171 -11.15 -9.58 8.87
C SER A 171 -11.47 -8.61 10.02
N ALA A 172 -10.45 -8.11 10.72
CA ALA A 172 -10.63 -7.20 11.85
C ALA A 172 -11.33 -5.88 11.45
N ASN A 173 -11.04 -5.35 10.26
CA ASN A 173 -11.75 -4.17 9.76
C ASN A 173 -13.21 -4.44 9.35
N ARG A 174 -13.62 -5.73 9.29
CA ARG A 174 -14.99 -6.21 9.04
C ARG A 174 -15.63 -6.84 10.28
N ASP A 175 -15.05 -6.64 11.45
CA ASP A 175 -15.56 -7.21 12.70
C ASP A 175 -16.84 -6.46 13.16
N ASP A 176 -17.96 -7.17 13.23
CA ASP A 176 -19.27 -6.64 13.63
C ASP A 176 -19.33 -6.26 15.11
N ARG A 177 -18.37 -6.72 15.93
CA ARG A 177 -18.21 -6.28 17.33
C ARG A 177 -17.63 -4.87 17.44
N VAL A 178 -17.03 -4.35 16.37
CA VAL A 178 -16.31 -3.06 16.33
C VAL A 178 -17.00 -2.05 15.40
N PHE A 179 -17.50 -2.54 14.27
CA PHE A 179 -18.16 -1.76 13.23
C PHE A 179 -19.58 -2.28 12.99
N ASP A 180 -20.59 -1.48 13.31
CA ASP A 180 -21.99 -1.82 12.97
C ASP A 180 -22.12 -2.07 11.46
N ASP A 181 -22.99 -2.99 11.04
CA ASP A 181 -23.11 -3.49 9.65
C ASP A 181 -21.76 -3.50 8.93
N ALA A 182 -20.78 -4.22 9.49
CA ALA A 182 -19.38 -4.15 9.06
C ALA A 182 -19.20 -4.46 7.57
N ASP A 183 -20.11 -5.27 7.03
CA ASP A 183 -20.16 -5.67 5.62
C ASP A 183 -20.88 -4.70 4.68
N GLN A 184 -21.30 -3.54 5.17
CA GLN A 184 -21.76 -2.43 4.34
C GLN A 184 -20.65 -1.42 4.11
N TYR A 185 -20.43 -1.07 2.83
CA TYR A 185 -19.54 0.02 2.42
C TYR A 185 -20.25 1.36 2.67
N ARG A 186 -19.69 2.22 3.53
CA ARG A 186 -20.32 3.46 3.98
C ARG A 186 -19.32 4.62 4.05
N ILE A 187 -19.31 5.48 3.04
CA ILE A 187 -18.51 6.71 3.00
C ILE A 187 -18.98 7.64 4.12
N GLY A 188 -18.05 8.01 5.01
CA GLY A 188 -18.34 8.86 6.17
C GLY A 188 -18.73 8.11 7.44
N ARG A 189 -18.57 6.79 7.47
CA ARG A 189 -18.60 6.02 8.72
C ARG A 189 -17.56 6.56 9.71
N GLU A 190 -17.92 6.60 10.99
CA GLU A 190 -16.98 6.84 12.09
C GLU A 190 -16.02 5.64 12.24
N ILE A 191 -14.76 5.83 11.83
CA ILE A 191 -13.72 4.80 11.84
C ILE A 191 -12.68 5.10 12.91
N GLY A 192 -11.99 6.25 12.81
CA GLY A 192 -11.01 6.73 13.79
C GLY A 192 -9.93 5.69 14.13
N ALA A 193 -9.61 5.57 15.42
CA ALA A 193 -8.56 4.68 15.93
C ALA A 193 -8.92 3.17 15.84
N LYS A 194 -10.12 2.81 15.37
CA LYS A 194 -10.53 1.41 15.20
C LYS A 194 -9.90 0.76 13.97
N LEU A 195 -9.42 1.56 13.02
CA LEU A 195 -8.83 1.08 11.77
C LEU A 195 -7.50 0.36 12.03
N VAL A 196 -7.34 -0.84 11.47
CA VAL A 196 -6.10 -1.62 11.61
C VAL A 196 -5.40 -1.91 10.27
N SER A 197 -5.81 -1.26 9.18
CA SER A 197 -5.20 -1.40 7.84
C SER A 197 -3.72 -1.01 7.82
N PHE A 198 -3.29 -0.17 8.76
CA PHE A 198 -1.90 0.26 8.92
C PHE A 198 -1.18 -0.47 10.06
N GLY A 199 -1.77 -1.55 10.60
CA GLY A 199 -1.25 -2.25 11.76
C GLY A 199 -1.34 -1.40 13.04
N SER A 200 -0.54 -1.76 14.04
CA SER A 200 -0.48 -1.09 15.34
C SER A 200 0.87 -1.37 16.03
N GLY A 201 1.18 -0.59 17.06
CA GLY A 201 2.40 -0.70 17.86
C GLY A 201 3.65 -0.22 17.14
N ALA A 202 4.80 -0.81 17.47
CA ALA A 202 6.11 -0.42 16.94
C ALA A 202 6.24 -0.55 15.41
N HIS A 203 5.40 -1.38 14.79
CA HIS A 203 5.35 -1.57 13.33
C HIS A 203 4.12 -0.92 12.69
N PHE A 204 3.52 0.09 13.33
CA PHE A 204 2.52 0.93 12.67
C PHE A 204 3.11 1.49 11.38
N CYS A 205 2.35 1.42 10.28
CA CYS A 205 2.84 1.73 8.95
C CYS A 205 3.47 3.12 8.88
N LEU A 206 4.77 3.16 8.61
CA LEU A 206 5.52 4.41 8.43
C LEU A 206 4.94 5.27 7.29
N GLY A 207 4.43 4.61 6.24
CA GLY A 207 3.83 5.26 5.08
C GLY A 207 2.36 5.67 5.24
N ALA A 208 1.74 5.51 6.42
CA ALA A 208 0.30 5.70 6.58
C ALA A 208 -0.18 7.12 6.20
N HIS A 209 0.62 8.14 6.49
CA HIS A 209 0.31 9.52 6.10
C HIS A 209 0.51 9.77 4.61
N LEU A 210 1.57 9.19 4.04
CA LEU A 210 1.86 9.31 2.61
C LEU A 210 0.78 8.60 1.78
N ALA A 211 0.41 7.37 2.13
CA ALA A 211 -0.65 6.62 1.44
C ALA A 211 -1.99 7.35 1.44
N ARG A 212 -2.39 7.95 2.57
CA ARG A 212 -3.59 8.79 2.66
C ARG A 212 -3.50 10.04 1.79
N MET A 213 -2.35 10.71 1.79
CA MET A 213 -2.12 11.91 1.00
C MET A 213 -2.14 11.60 -0.49
N GLU A 214 -1.46 10.55 -0.94
CA GLU A 214 -1.50 10.06 -2.32
C GLU A 214 -2.92 9.73 -2.75
N ALA A 215 -3.65 8.97 -1.93
CA ALA A 215 -5.04 8.61 -2.21
C ALA A 215 -5.94 9.85 -2.33
N LYS A 216 -5.81 10.80 -1.40
CA LYS A 216 -6.54 12.06 -1.43
C LYS A 216 -6.24 12.84 -2.72
N VAL A 217 -4.97 13.06 -3.04
CA VAL A 217 -4.57 13.85 -4.21
C VAL A 217 -5.04 13.18 -5.50
N ALA A 218 -4.73 11.90 -5.69
CA ALA A 218 -5.07 11.19 -6.92
C ALA A 218 -6.59 11.14 -7.17
N LEU A 219 -7.39 10.83 -6.14
CA LEU A 219 -8.85 10.81 -6.26
C LEU A 219 -9.43 12.21 -6.46
N THR A 220 -8.88 13.24 -5.79
CA THR A 220 -9.32 14.63 -5.97
C THR A 220 -9.08 15.09 -7.40
N GLU A 221 -7.87 14.85 -7.91
CA GLU A 221 -7.49 15.22 -9.27
C GLU A 221 -8.34 14.47 -10.31
N LEU A 222 -8.64 13.19 -10.09
CA LEU A 222 -9.53 12.42 -10.95
C LEU A 222 -10.95 13.04 -10.98
N PHE A 223 -11.59 13.21 -9.82
CA PHE A 223 -12.99 13.69 -9.71
C PHE A 223 -13.17 15.17 -10.11
N THR A 224 -12.08 15.93 -10.08
CA THR A 224 -11.99 17.29 -10.59
C THR A 224 -12.01 17.35 -12.12
N ARG A 225 -11.66 16.25 -12.81
CA ARG A 225 -11.65 16.15 -14.27
C ARG A 225 -12.82 15.35 -14.83
N ILE A 226 -13.42 14.46 -14.05
CA ILE A 226 -14.51 13.58 -14.52
C ILE A 226 -15.87 14.01 -13.94
N SER A 227 -16.93 13.87 -14.74
CA SER A 227 -18.33 13.99 -14.30
C SER A 227 -18.93 12.66 -13.88
N GLY A 228 -18.28 11.55 -14.26
CA GLY A 228 -18.68 10.19 -13.91
C GLY A 228 -17.72 9.16 -14.48
N TYR A 229 -17.83 7.92 -14.01
CA TYR A 229 -17.10 6.79 -14.56
C TYR A 229 -17.88 5.48 -14.39
N GLU A 230 -17.54 4.50 -15.21
CA GLU A 230 -18.05 3.14 -15.15
C GLU A 230 -16.90 2.14 -15.12
N ILE A 231 -17.08 1.03 -14.39
CA ILE A 231 -16.12 -0.05 -14.31
C ILE A 231 -16.66 -1.25 -15.07
N ASP A 232 -15.82 -1.84 -15.91
CA ASP A 232 -16.13 -3.14 -16.52
C ASP A 232 -15.82 -4.26 -15.53
N GLU A 233 -16.79 -4.57 -14.67
CA GLU A 233 -16.64 -5.63 -13.66
C GLU A 233 -16.36 -7.01 -14.28
N ARG A 234 -16.83 -7.27 -15.51
CA ARG A 234 -16.66 -8.57 -16.16
C ARG A 234 -15.22 -8.82 -16.59
N ASN A 235 -14.52 -7.76 -16.98
CA ASN A 235 -13.11 -7.81 -17.40
C ASN A 235 -12.14 -7.37 -16.29
N SER A 236 -12.64 -7.21 -15.05
CA SER A 236 -11.81 -6.89 -13.89
C SER A 236 -11.09 -8.15 -13.38
N VAL A 237 -9.79 -8.03 -13.11
CA VAL A 237 -8.92 -9.11 -12.64
C VAL A 237 -8.34 -8.74 -11.29
N ARG A 238 -8.62 -9.54 -10.26
CA ARG A 238 -7.98 -9.41 -8.94
C ARG A 238 -6.54 -9.93 -9.00
N VAL A 239 -5.65 -9.34 -8.22
CA VAL A 239 -4.28 -9.87 -8.06
C VAL A 239 -4.35 -11.23 -7.38
N HIS A 240 -3.56 -12.20 -7.88
CA HIS A 240 -3.30 -13.43 -7.17
C HIS A 240 -2.16 -13.19 -6.15
N SER A 241 -2.53 -13.00 -4.88
CA SER A 241 -1.57 -12.80 -3.79
C SER A 241 -2.18 -13.28 -2.48
N SER A 242 -1.33 -13.86 -1.62
CA SER A 242 -1.72 -14.34 -0.30
C SER A 242 -1.90 -13.21 0.72
N ASN A 243 -1.35 -12.02 0.45
CA ASN A 243 -1.35 -10.91 1.40
C ASN A 243 -1.91 -9.60 0.84
N VAL A 244 -1.57 -9.25 -0.41
CA VAL A 244 -1.95 -7.97 -0.98
C VAL A 244 -3.19 -8.13 -1.87
N ARG A 245 -4.30 -7.51 -1.46
CA ARG A 245 -5.59 -7.59 -2.13
C ARG A 245 -5.87 -6.33 -2.94
N GLY A 246 -6.17 -6.51 -4.22
CA GLY A 246 -6.54 -5.43 -5.12
C GLY A 246 -6.75 -5.93 -6.55
N PHE A 247 -6.65 -5.03 -7.53
CA PHE A 247 -6.81 -5.37 -8.94
C PHE A 247 -5.47 -5.39 -9.67
N ALA A 248 -5.28 -6.41 -10.52
CA ALA A 248 -4.24 -6.44 -11.55
C ALA A 248 -4.72 -5.69 -12.80
N HIS A 249 -6.02 -5.79 -13.09
CA HIS A 249 -6.67 -5.10 -14.19
C HIS A 249 -8.05 -4.60 -13.75
N LEU A 250 -8.34 -3.31 -13.95
CA LEU A 250 -9.62 -2.69 -13.59
C LEU A 250 -10.01 -1.72 -14.72
N PRO A 251 -10.61 -2.22 -15.82
CA PRO A 251 -10.98 -1.37 -16.95
C PRO A 251 -12.03 -0.34 -16.53
N MET A 252 -11.78 0.92 -16.88
CA MET A 252 -12.63 2.05 -16.51
C MET A 252 -12.89 2.94 -17.72
N THR A 253 -14.15 3.32 -17.92
CA THR A 253 -14.54 4.38 -18.87
C THR A 253 -14.89 5.62 -18.06
N VAL A 254 -14.37 6.78 -18.47
CA VAL A 254 -14.62 8.06 -17.79
C VAL A 254 -15.39 9.02 -18.68
N GLN A 255 -16.23 9.84 -18.08
CA GLN A 255 -16.84 11.01 -18.71
C GLN A 255 -16.08 12.25 -18.25
N LEU A 256 -15.44 12.95 -19.17
CA LEU A 256 -14.70 14.18 -18.87
C LEU A 256 -15.68 15.33 -18.64
N ARG A 257 -15.38 16.22 -17.69
CA ARG A 257 -16.11 17.48 -17.53
C ARG A 257 -15.80 18.39 -18.72
N GLU A 258 -16.83 19.00 -19.31
CA GLU A 258 -16.64 19.94 -20.42
C GLU A 258 -15.77 21.14 -20.00
N GLY A 259 -14.81 21.53 -20.84
CA GLY A 259 -13.99 22.73 -20.66
C GLY A 259 -12.70 22.57 -19.87
N ARG A 260 -12.19 21.34 -19.69
CA ARG A 260 -10.86 21.04 -19.15
C ARG A 260 -10.13 19.98 -19.96
#